data_AF-A0A7J6EZG1-F1
#
_entry.id   AF-A0A7J6EZG1-F1
#
_cell.length_a   1.000
_cell.length_b   1.000
_cell.length_c   1.000
_cell.angle_alpha   90.00
_cell.angle_beta   90.00
_cell.angle_gamma   90.00
#
_symmetry.space_group_name_H-M   'P 1'
#
loop_
_entity.id
_entity.type
_entity.pdbx_description
1 polymer ?
#
loop_
_entity_poly.entity_id
_entity_poly.type
_entity_poly.pdbx_seq_one_letter_code
_entity_poly.pdbx_strand_id
1 'polypeptide(L)'
;MEFQSLPQTQAKLINEIKETMFSSLDINPYSLVSPCAYDTAWLAMIPHPNQPSKPMFEGCLSWVLNNQTEHGFWGNCDDQSGMPTLECLTATLACVVALRKWNVGSSMISKGLEFIHSSNAKRLLKEMKKEGFIPQWFAIVFPGMVELAEEVLKIQILKDQSVFVSDIFYHRQLIFKKELHNKETYLLSYLEVLPSSYFNEELIIKKLCEKGSLFQSPSATAQAFMATENSKCLHYLQTLVHKFSNNNNNNIIGVPTTYPMDKDLIKLCIINYVERLGLAEHFAIEIEQLLQQVYKNYVKCDGEFYYEKSYYSLATLELHLLKESLAFRLLRMHGYKVFPSNIYWILKNEDIKNHIESNYECFSVTMLNLYRATDLAFHGEFELDELRIFSRKLLQKSILVGAPHTNPFNKLIIIFI
;
A
#
# COMPACT_ATOMS: atom_id res chain seq x y z
N MET A 1 22.29 -4.01 -40.00
CA MET A 1 21.45 -3.98 -38.80
C MET A 1 20.55 -2.76 -38.92
N GLU A 2 19.26 -3.01 -39.06
CA GLU A 2 18.24 -2.03 -39.43
C GLU A 2 17.94 -1.07 -38.26
N PHE A 3 18.36 0.19 -38.38
CA PHE A 3 17.95 1.28 -37.48
C PHE A 3 16.59 1.91 -37.88
N GLN A 4 15.95 1.42 -38.95
CA GLN A 4 14.68 1.98 -39.46
C GLN A 4 13.42 1.47 -38.71
N SER A 5 13.52 0.40 -37.91
CA SER A 5 12.39 -0.20 -37.19
C SER A 5 12.14 0.37 -35.78
N LEU A 6 13.11 1.09 -35.22
CA LEU A 6 13.04 1.65 -33.86
C LEU A 6 11.94 2.73 -33.71
N PRO A 7 11.83 3.71 -34.62
CA PRO A 7 10.85 4.79 -34.49
C PRO A 7 9.39 4.31 -34.60
N GLN A 8 9.14 3.30 -35.45
CA GLN A 8 7.80 2.71 -35.62
C GLN A 8 7.38 1.91 -34.39
N THR A 9 8.33 1.20 -33.78
CA THR A 9 8.09 0.45 -32.54
C THR A 9 7.84 1.40 -31.36
N GLN A 10 8.61 2.48 -31.26
CA GLN A 10 8.42 3.52 -30.24
C GLN A 10 7.07 4.22 -30.37
N ALA A 11 6.67 4.61 -31.58
CA ALA A 11 5.37 5.25 -31.82
C ALA A 11 4.19 4.33 -31.43
N LYS A 12 4.33 3.01 -31.70
CA LYS A 12 3.33 2.01 -31.28
C LYS A 12 3.21 1.95 -29.77
N LEU A 13 4.33 1.88 -29.04
CA LEU A 13 4.34 1.84 -27.57
C LEU A 13 3.75 3.11 -26.95
N ILE A 14 4.07 4.29 -27.52
CA ILE A 14 3.50 5.56 -27.07
C ILE A 14 1.97 5.55 -27.21
N ASN A 15 1.45 5.12 -28.36
CA ASN A 15 0.00 5.04 -28.57
C ASN A 15 -0.65 4.03 -27.62
N GLU A 16 0.01 2.89 -27.37
CA GLU A 16 -0.46 1.89 -26.42
C GLU A 16 -0.53 2.45 -25.00
N ILE A 17 0.48 3.20 -24.54
CA ILE A 17 0.45 3.88 -23.23
C ILE A 17 -0.66 4.93 -23.17
N LYS A 18 -0.91 5.69 -24.25
CA LYS A 18 -2.01 6.67 -24.28
C LYS A 18 -3.36 5.98 -24.08
N GLU A 19 -3.63 4.95 -24.85
CA GLU A 19 -4.90 4.22 -24.83
C GLU A 19 -5.10 3.42 -23.54
N THR A 20 -4.05 2.79 -23.01
CA THR A 20 -4.18 1.90 -21.85
C THR A 20 -4.04 2.63 -20.51
N MET A 21 -3.14 3.61 -20.42
CA MET A 21 -2.82 4.29 -19.16
C MET A 21 -3.53 5.64 -19.04
N PHE A 22 -3.35 6.55 -20.00
CA PHE A 22 -3.88 7.91 -19.88
C PHE A 22 -5.41 7.98 -20.06
N SER A 23 -5.98 7.24 -21.01
CA SER A 23 -7.44 7.11 -21.14
C SER A 23 -8.08 6.48 -19.90
N SER A 24 -7.41 5.48 -19.30
CA SER A 24 -7.86 4.87 -18.04
C SER A 24 -7.90 5.87 -16.88
N LEU A 25 -6.95 6.80 -16.80
CA LEU A 25 -6.92 7.83 -15.75
C LEU A 25 -8.09 8.81 -15.84
N ASP A 26 -8.62 9.05 -17.02
CA ASP A 26 -9.78 9.93 -17.19
C ASP A 26 -11.08 9.19 -16.85
N ILE A 27 -11.20 7.92 -17.25
CA ILE A 27 -12.42 7.12 -17.06
C ILE A 27 -12.50 6.51 -15.64
N ASN A 28 -11.48 5.76 -15.24
CA ASN A 28 -11.45 5.04 -13.96
C ASN A 28 -10.00 4.80 -13.48
N PRO A 29 -9.39 5.74 -12.74
CA PRO A 29 -8.01 5.61 -12.24
C PRO A 29 -7.71 4.31 -11.47
N TYR A 30 -8.73 3.69 -10.87
CA TYR A 30 -8.57 2.46 -10.11
C TYR A 30 -8.18 1.24 -10.97
N SER A 31 -8.36 1.28 -12.30
CA SER A 31 -7.93 0.18 -13.18
C SER A 31 -6.41 0.02 -13.23
N LEU A 32 -5.66 1.07 -12.88
CA LEU A 32 -4.19 1.07 -12.87
C LEU A 32 -3.60 0.66 -11.51
N VAL A 33 -4.44 0.41 -10.52
CA VAL A 33 -4.01 0.03 -9.18
C VAL A 33 -3.81 -1.47 -9.14
N SER A 34 -2.62 -1.89 -8.73
CA SER A 34 -2.27 -3.31 -8.67
C SER A 34 -3.06 -4.03 -7.56
N PRO A 35 -3.56 -5.25 -7.83
CA PRO A 35 -4.10 -6.13 -6.80
C PRO A 35 -3.10 -6.44 -5.69
N CYS A 36 -3.60 -6.50 -4.45
CA CYS A 36 -2.87 -7.00 -3.31
C CYS A 36 -3.34 -8.43 -2.98
N ALA A 37 -2.43 -9.39 -3.11
CA ALA A 37 -2.74 -10.79 -2.80
C ALA A 37 -3.13 -11.01 -1.33
N TYR A 38 -2.48 -10.30 -0.40
CA TYR A 38 -2.77 -10.38 1.03
C TYR A 38 -4.21 -9.96 1.35
N ASP A 39 -4.62 -8.76 0.92
CA ASP A 39 -5.98 -8.24 1.13
C ASP A 39 -7.03 -9.08 0.40
N THR A 40 -6.72 -9.52 -0.83
CA THR A 40 -7.62 -10.39 -1.60
C THR A 40 -7.86 -11.73 -0.89
N ALA A 41 -6.83 -12.31 -0.28
CA ALA A 41 -6.97 -13.52 0.52
C ALA A 41 -7.83 -13.30 1.78
N TRP A 42 -7.69 -12.15 2.45
CA TRP A 42 -8.54 -11.79 3.60
C TRP A 42 -10.02 -11.68 3.22
N LEU A 43 -10.33 -11.08 2.08
CA LEU A 43 -11.70 -11.05 1.57
C LEU A 43 -12.20 -12.44 1.18
N ALA A 44 -11.34 -13.26 0.57
CA ALA A 44 -11.68 -14.64 0.21
C ALA A 44 -12.04 -15.49 1.44
N MET A 45 -11.55 -15.15 2.64
CA MET A 45 -11.85 -15.88 3.87
C MET A 45 -13.21 -15.55 4.49
N ILE A 46 -13.92 -14.53 4.03
CA ILE A 46 -15.20 -14.11 4.61
C ILE A 46 -16.28 -15.15 4.28
N PRO A 47 -16.94 -15.78 5.26
CA PRO A 47 -18.03 -16.71 5.01
C PRO A 47 -19.29 -16.00 4.54
N HIS A 48 -20.07 -16.64 3.68
CA HIS A 48 -21.36 -16.13 3.27
C HIS A 48 -22.35 -16.18 4.47
N PRO A 49 -23.07 -15.10 4.82
CA PRO A 49 -23.90 -15.03 6.03
C PRO A 49 -24.98 -16.12 6.08
N ASN A 50 -25.57 -16.42 4.92
CA ASN A 50 -26.62 -17.45 4.80
C ASN A 50 -26.06 -18.84 4.43
N GLN A 51 -24.79 -18.96 4.05
CA GLN A 51 -24.17 -20.22 3.61
C GLN A 51 -22.71 -20.27 4.11
N PRO A 52 -22.47 -20.50 5.42
CA PRO A 52 -21.13 -20.36 6.01
C PRO A 52 -20.07 -21.31 5.43
N SER A 53 -20.51 -22.37 4.72
CA SER A 53 -19.64 -23.31 4.01
C SER A 53 -19.10 -22.77 2.66
N LYS A 54 -19.47 -21.56 2.27
CA LYS A 54 -18.99 -20.91 1.04
C LYS A 54 -18.43 -19.51 1.32
N PRO A 55 -17.46 -19.04 0.51
CA PRO A 55 -16.98 -17.68 0.60
C PRO A 55 -18.07 -16.70 0.14
N MET A 56 -18.17 -15.56 0.82
CA MET A 56 -19.03 -14.44 0.39
C MET A 56 -18.53 -13.86 -0.94
N PHE A 57 -17.21 -13.77 -1.12
CA PHE A 57 -16.57 -13.20 -2.29
C PHE A 57 -15.85 -14.27 -3.11
N GLU A 58 -16.60 -15.11 -3.83
CA GLU A 58 -16.09 -16.22 -4.66
C GLU A 58 -15.03 -15.77 -5.69
N GLY A 59 -15.17 -14.55 -6.25
CA GLY A 59 -14.21 -14.00 -7.20
C GLY A 59 -12.84 -13.70 -6.59
N CYS A 60 -12.76 -13.39 -5.28
CA CYS A 60 -11.49 -13.23 -4.58
C CYS A 60 -10.81 -14.58 -4.35
N LEU A 61 -11.55 -15.63 -3.99
CA LEU A 61 -11.01 -16.99 -3.88
C LEU A 61 -10.51 -17.50 -5.25
N SER A 62 -11.28 -17.22 -6.30
CA SER A 62 -10.89 -17.52 -7.68
C SER A 62 -9.64 -16.75 -8.10
N TRP A 63 -9.49 -15.49 -7.68
CA TRP A 63 -8.26 -14.73 -7.90
C TRP A 63 -7.06 -15.41 -7.22
N VAL A 64 -7.19 -15.81 -5.95
CA VAL A 64 -6.10 -16.52 -5.24
C VAL A 64 -5.68 -17.79 -5.96
N LEU A 65 -6.64 -18.61 -6.43
CA LEU A 65 -6.38 -19.84 -7.18
C LEU A 65 -5.64 -19.59 -8.51
N ASN A 66 -5.83 -18.43 -9.15
CA ASN A 66 -5.31 -18.18 -10.48
C ASN A 66 -4.05 -17.28 -10.51
N ASN A 67 -3.56 -16.82 -9.35
CA ASN A 67 -2.46 -15.84 -9.28
C ASN A 67 -1.27 -16.30 -8.41
N GLN A 68 -1.08 -17.62 -8.23
CA GLN A 68 0.15 -18.16 -7.66
C GLN A 68 1.27 -18.07 -8.72
N THR A 69 2.44 -17.58 -8.34
CA THR A 69 3.61 -17.55 -9.25
C THR A 69 4.11 -18.96 -9.54
N GLU A 70 4.89 -19.12 -10.61
CA GLU A 70 5.56 -20.39 -10.93
C GLU A 70 6.49 -20.89 -9.81
N HIS A 71 6.98 -19.96 -8.97
CA HIS A 71 7.82 -20.24 -7.80
C HIS A 71 7.02 -20.50 -6.51
N GLY A 72 5.69 -20.57 -6.59
CA GLY A 72 4.83 -21.01 -5.50
C GLY A 72 4.39 -19.92 -4.51
N PHE A 73 4.78 -18.66 -4.69
CA PHE A 73 4.35 -17.57 -3.81
C PHE A 73 3.26 -16.70 -4.45
N TRP A 74 2.66 -15.82 -3.63
CA TRP A 74 1.80 -14.73 -4.09
C TRP A 74 2.40 -13.39 -3.68
N GLY A 75 2.18 -12.38 -4.51
CA GLY A 75 2.72 -11.03 -4.32
C GLY A 75 3.62 -10.60 -5.47
N ASN A 76 4.10 -9.36 -5.39
CA ASN A 76 4.94 -8.77 -6.44
C ASN A 76 6.41 -9.10 -6.21
N CYS A 77 7.14 -9.27 -7.31
CA CYS A 77 8.60 -9.34 -7.28
C CYS A 77 9.20 -7.94 -7.34
N ASP A 78 10.45 -7.81 -6.92
CA ASP A 78 11.26 -6.64 -7.25
C ASP A 78 11.53 -6.62 -8.76
N ASP A 79 11.13 -5.54 -9.43
CA ASP A 79 11.18 -5.41 -10.90
C ASP A 79 12.61 -5.50 -11.47
N GLN A 80 13.65 -5.24 -10.68
CA GLN A 80 15.05 -5.25 -11.14
C GLN A 80 15.71 -6.61 -10.96
N SER A 81 15.36 -7.32 -9.89
CA SER A 81 16.02 -8.57 -9.49
C SER A 81 15.16 -9.81 -9.74
N GLY A 82 13.85 -9.65 -9.98
CA GLY A 82 12.88 -10.75 -10.07
C GLY A 82 12.70 -11.49 -8.74
N MET A 83 13.24 -10.97 -7.64
CA MET A 83 13.20 -11.63 -6.35
C MET A 83 11.90 -11.31 -5.60
N PRO A 84 11.36 -12.26 -4.83
CA PRO A 84 10.21 -12.01 -3.97
C PRO A 84 10.53 -10.94 -2.93
N THR A 85 9.54 -10.16 -2.52
CA THR A 85 9.68 -9.16 -1.45
C THR A 85 9.25 -9.72 -0.08
N LEU A 86 9.41 -8.94 0.99
CA LEU A 86 8.88 -9.31 2.32
C LEU A 86 7.36 -9.49 2.30
N GLU A 87 6.64 -8.69 1.52
CA GLU A 87 5.18 -8.81 1.33
C GLU A 87 4.79 -10.18 0.75
N CYS A 88 5.65 -10.82 -0.05
CA CYS A 88 5.38 -12.15 -0.60
C CYS A 88 5.24 -13.21 0.50
N LEU A 89 5.97 -13.06 1.62
CA LEU A 89 5.88 -14.01 2.74
C LEU A 89 4.51 -13.92 3.42
N THR A 90 4.05 -12.71 3.73
CA THR A 90 2.76 -12.50 4.39
C THR A 90 1.59 -12.81 3.46
N ALA A 91 1.67 -12.38 2.20
CA ALA A 91 0.66 -12.68 1.18
C ALA A 91 0.53 -14.19 0.91
N THR A 92 1.65 -14.91 0.82
CA THR A 92 1.62 -16.37 0.61
C THR A 92 0.97 -17.08 1.79
N LEU A 93 1.30 -16.71 3.03
CA LEU A 93 0.64 -17.26 4.22
C LEU A 93 -0.88 -16.98 4.19
N ALA A 94 -1.29 -15.75 3.88
CA ALA A 94 -2.71 -15.40 3.79
C ALA A 94 -3.45 -16.21 2.71
N CYS A 95 -2.84 -16.35 1.53
CA CYS A 95 -3.39 -17.16 0.44
C CYS A 95 -3.51 -18.64 0.83
N VAL A 96 -2.48 -19.21 1.46
CA VAL A 96 -2.50 -20.59 1.96
C VAL A 96 -3.63 -20.81 2.97
N VAL A 97 -3.81 -19.87 3.92
CA VAL A 97 -4.90 -19.93 4.90
C VAL A 97 -6.26 -19.85 4.20
N ALA A 98 -6.44 -18.95 3.24
CA ALA A 98 -7.68 -18.82 2.49
C ALA A 98 -8.02 -20.10 1.71
N LEU A 99 -7.05 -20.68 1.01
CA LEU A 99 -7.22 -21.95 0.29
C LEU A 99 -7.57 -23.10 1.23
N ARG A 100 -6.87 -23.19 2.37
CA ARG A 100 -7.12 -24.22 3.38
C ARG A 100 -8.50 -24.11 4.00
N LYS A 101 -8.96 -22.89 4.30
CA LYS A 101 -10.29 -22.62 4.88
C LYS A 101 -11.42 -23.23 4.05
N TRP A 102 -11.30 -23.17 2.73
CA TRP A 102 -12.30 -23.71 1.80
C TRP A 102 -11.97 -25.10 1.27
N ASN A 103 -10.89 -25.71 1.76
CA ASN A 103 -10.40 -27.02 1.33
C ASN A 103 -10.20 -27.15 -0.21
N VAL A 104 -9.63 -26.12 -0.83
CA VAL A 104 -9.31 -26.05 -2.25
C VAL A 104 -7.80 -25.84 -2.48
N GLY A 105 -7.32 -26.09 -3.71
CA GLY A 105 -5.95 -25.72 -4.09
C GLY A 105 -4.84 -26.46 -3.31
N SER A 106 -5.02 -27.75 -2.99
CA SER A 106 -4.06 -28.53 -2.18
C SER A 106 -2.62 -28.50 -2.72
N SER A 107 -2.42 -28.59 -4.04
CA SER A 107 -1.10 -28.45 -4.67
C SER A 107 -0.52 -27.05 -4.47
N MET A 108 -1.35 -26.01 -4.54
CA MET A 108 -0.93 -24.62 -4.34
C MET A 108 -0.53 -24.37 -2.89
N ILE A 109 -1.25 -24.96 -1.92
CA ILE A 109 -0.89 -24.95 -0.51
C ILE A 109 0.50 -25.56 -0.31
N SER A 110 0.78 -26.73 -0.90
CA SER A 110 2.10 -27.38 -0.80
C SER A 110 3.21 -26.46 -1.34
N LYS A 111 3.02 -25.92 -2.55
CA LYS A 111 3.98 -25.00 -3.18
C LYS A 111 4.19 -23.72 -2.37
N GLY A 112 3.13 -23.17 -1.77
CA GLY A 112 3.21 -22.00 -0.89
C GLY A 112 4.06 -22.28 0.35
N LEU A 113 3.85 -23.42 0.99
CA LEU A 113 4.68 -23.84 2.12
C LEU A 113 6.13 -24.12 1.71
N GLU A 114 6.34 -24.79 0.57
CA GLU A 114 7.68 -24.99 -0.01
C GLU A 114 8.41 -23.66 -0.22
N PHE A 115 7.72 -22.63 -0.71
CA PHE A 115 8.27 -21.28 -0.83
C PHE A 115 8.65 -20.70 0.54
N ILE A 116 7.77 -20.77 1.56
CA ILE A 116 8.07 -20.26 2.91
C ILE A 116 9.32 -20.94 3.50
N HIS A 117 9.55 -22.21 3.19
CA HIS A 117 10.72 -22.97 3.63
C HIS A 117 11.96 -22.82 2.73
N SER A 118 11.82 -22.17 1.58
CA SER A 118 12.86 -22.08 0.55
C SER A 118 14.08 -21.26 1.00
N SER A 119 15.17 -21.42 0.26
CA SER A 119 16.37 -20.58 0.42
C SER A 119 16.11 -19.10 0.12
N ASN A 120 15.17 -18.78 -0.77
CA ASN A 120 14.81 -17.40 -1.11
C ASN A 120 14.12 -16.70 0.07
N ALA A 121 13.13 -17.36 0.69
CA ALA A 121 12.48 -16.84 1.89
C ALA A 121 13.48 -16.64 3.05
N LYS A 122 14.36 -17.63 3.28
CA LYS A 122 15.44 -17.53 4.29
C LYS A 122 16.41 -16.39 3.97
N ARG A 123 16.72 -16.15 2.69
CA ARG A 123 17.61 -15.08 2.28
C ARG A 123 16.99 -13.70 2.55
N LEU A 124 15.71 -13.51 2.23
CA LEU A 124 14.99 -12.26 2.52
C LEU A 124 15.03 -11.90 4.00
N LEU A 125 14.72 -12.85 4.87
CA LEU A 125 14.77 -12.65 6.33
C LEU A 125 16.19 -12.33 6.82
N LYS A 126 17.22 -12.93 6.17
CA LYS A 126 18.63 -12.69 6.50
C LYS A 126 19.12 -11.32 6.03
N GLU A 127 18.72 -10.87 4.84
CA GLU A 127 19.06 -9.56 4.28
C GLU A 127 18.49 -8.44 5.16
N MET A 128 17.20 -8.54 5.50
CA MET A 128 16.55 -7.63 6.45
C MET A 128 17.31 -7.53 7.78
N LYS A 129 17.77 -8.65 8.36
CA LYS A 129 18.57 -8.60 9.59
C LYS A 129 19.94 -7.97 9.38
N LYS A 130 20.63 -8.26 8.28
CA LYS A 130 21.94 -7.65 7.98
C LYS A 130 21.86 -6.14 7.89
N GLU A 131 20.74 -5.63 7.36
CA GLU A 131 20.44 -4.20 7.28
C GLU A 131 20.14 -3.60 8.65
N GLY A 132 19.91 -4.42 9.68
CA GLY A 132 19.68 -3.98 11.05
C GLY A 132 18.28 -3.39 11.28
N PHE A 133 17.36 -3.58 10.33
CA PHE A 133 16.06 -2.92 10.32
C PHE A 133 14.94 -3.90 10.00
N ILE A 134 13.93 -3.97 10.88
CA ILE A 134 12.70 -4.75 10.67
C ILE A 134 11.56 -3.76 10.50
N PRO A 135 10.88 -3.71 9.33
CA PRO A 135 9.74 -2.82 9.14
C PRO A 135 8.64 -3.11 10.18
N GLN A 136 8.09 -2.05 10.79
CA GLN A 136 7.08 -2.19 11.84
C GLN A 136 5.86 -3.01 11.38
N TRP A 137 5.36 -2.73 10.17
CA TRP A 137 4.24 -3.49 9.60
C TRP A 137 4.56 -4.98 9.48
N PHE A 138 5.80 -5.33 9.07
CA PHE A 138 6.22 -6.71 8.89
C PHE A 138 6.37 -7.42 10.23
N ALA A 139 6.93 -6.74 11.23
CA ALA A 139 7.01 -7.25 12.60
C ALA A 139 5.64 -7.53 13.22
N ILE A 140 4.59 -6.80 12.83
CA ILE A 140 3.22 -7.05 13.30
C ILE A 140 2.57 -8.19 12.49
N VAL A 141 2.59 -8.08 11.16
CA VAL A 141 1.82 -8.94 10.25
C VAL A 141 2.42 -10.33 10.13
N PHE A 142 3.74 -10.47 9.95
CA PHE A 142 4.35 -11.77 9.68
C PHE A 142 4.16 -12.76 10.82
N PRO A 143 4.45 -12.44 12.10
CA PRO A 143 4.18 -13.35 13.21
C PRO A 143 2.69 -13.71 13.34
N GLY A 144 1.78 -12.74 13.20
CA GLY A 144 0.34 -13.02 13.30
C GLY A 144 -0.17 -13.92 12.18
N MET A 145 0.36 -13.78 10.97
CA MET A 145 0.03 -14.68 9.86
C MET A 145 0.59 -16.09 10.05
N VAL A 146 1.78 -16.22 10.64
CA VAL A 146 2.35 -17.54 10.98
C VAL A 146 1.45 -18.23 12.01
N GLU A 147 1.10 -17.53 13.10
CA GLU A 147 0.22 -18.03 14.15
C GLU A 147 -1.12 -18.50 13.58
N LEU A 148 -1.77 -17.66 12.75
CA LEU A 148 -3.02 -17.99 12.07
C LEU A 148 -2.88 -19.21 11.14
N ALA A 149 -1.80 -19.28 10.37
CA ALA A 149 -1.58 -20.38 9.44
C ALA A 149 -1.32 -21.71 10.16
N GLU A 150 -0.54 -21.70 11.24
CA GLU A 150 -0.34 -22.88 12.09
C GLU A 150 -1.65 -23.35 12.73
N GLU A 151 -2.48 -22.42 13.20
CA GLU A 151 -3.80 -22.72 13.75
C GLU A 151 -4.72 -23.38 12.71
N VAL A 152 -4.77 -22.86 11.48
CA VAL A 152 -5.68 -23.35 10.43
C VAL A 152 -5.18 -24.65 9.78
N LEU A 153 -3.86 -24.78 9.57
CA LEU A 153 -3.27 -25.97 8.95
C LEU A 153 -3.05 -27.12 9.94
N LYS A 154 -3.02 -26.83 11.26
CA LYS A 154 -2.67 -27.80 12.32
C LYS A 154 -1.27 -28.38 12.15
N ILE A 155 -0.33 -27.56 11.68
CA ILE A 155 1.10 -27.88 11.55
C ILE A 155 1.92 -26.73 12.11
N GLN A 156 3.17 -27.00 12.49
CA GLN A 156 4.14 -25.95 12.76
C GLN A 156 4.86 -25.60 11.45
N ILE A 157 4.82 -24.33 11.06
CA ILE A 157 5.40 -23.81 9.82
C ILE A 157 6.86 -23.40 10.05
N LEU A 158 7.23 -22.93 11.24
CA LEU A 158 8.61 -22.47 11.49
C LEU A 158 9.36 -23.37 12.48
N LYS A 159 9.25 -24.69 12.30
CA LYS A 159 9.87 -25.72 13.18
C LYS A 159 11.36 -25.51 13.43
N ASP A 160 12.11 -25.12 12.39
CA ASP A 160 13.50 -24.71 12.52
C ASP A 160 13.52 -23.24 12.91
N GLN A 161 13.40 -22.97 14.22
CA GLN A 161 13.49 -21.63 14.82
C GLN A 161 14.86 -21.01 14.53
N SER A 162 15.00 -20.47 13.33
CA SER A 162 16.14 -19.64 13.01
C SER A 162 16.09 -18.42 13.92
N VAL A 163 17.23 -18.03 14.48
CA VAL A 163 17.36 -16.84 15.36
C VAL A 163 16.64 -15.62 14.77
N PHE A 164 16.59 -15.51 13.44
CA PHE A 164 15.89 -14.46 12.68
C PHE A 164 14.38 -14.37 12.99
N VAL A 165 13.68 -15.50 13.06
CA VAL A 165 12.24 -15.52 13.35
C VAL A 165 12.00 -15.04 14.78
N SER A 166 12.78 -15.53 15.74
CA SER A 166 12.69 -15.12 17.14
C SER A 166 12.88 -13.61 17.33
N ASP A 167 13.79 -12.99 16.58
CA ASP A 167 14.01 -11.53 16.60
C ASP A 167 12.77 -10.77 16.14
N ILE A 168 12.07 -11.22 15.09
CA ILE A 168 10.84 -10.59 14.58
C ILE A 168 9.72 -10.68 15.64
N PHE A 169 9.53 -11.85 16.24
CA PHE A 169 8.54 -12.04 17.30
C PHE A 169 8.86 -11.19 18.53
N TYR A 170 10.13 -11.07 18.91
CA TYR A 170 10.57 -10.18 19.99
C TYR A 170 10.28 -8.71 19.65
N HIS A 171 10.56 -8.28 18.42
CA HIS A 171 10.27 -6.92 17.97
C HIS A 171 8.76 -6.60 18.02
N ARG A 172 7.90 -7.55 17.61
CA ARG A 172 6.43 -7.44 17.76
C ARG A 172 6.02 -7.16 19.21
N GLN A 173 6.61 -7.86 20.16
CA GLN A 173 6.31 -7.65 21.59
C GLN A 173 6.75 -6.26 22.08
N LEU A 174 7.88 -5.75 21.59
CA LEU A 174 8.31 -4.39 21.92
C LEU A 174 7.33 -3.34 21.37
N ILE A 175 6.88 -3.51 20.13
CA ILE A 175 5.86 -2.65 19.52
C ILE A 175 4.58 -2.69 20.36
N PHE A 176 4.05 -3.88 20.66
CA PHE A 176 2.81 -4.00 21.44
C PHE A 176 2.93 -3.39 22.83
N LYS A 177 4.09 -3.50 23.49
CA LYS A 177 4.32 -2.85 24.79
C LYS A 177 4.30 -1.32 24.65
N LYS A 178 5.02 -0.78 23.68
CA LYS A 178 5.07 0.68 23.42
C LYS A 178 3.66 1.23 23.16
N GLU A 179 2.88 0.56 22.32
CA GLU A 179 1.57 1.06 21.91
C GLU A 179 0.47 0.92 22.95
N LEU A 180 0.56 -0.11 23.80
CA LEU A 180 -0.35 -0.24 24.93
C LEU A 180 -0.19 0.93 25.91
N HIS A 181 1.04 1.45 26.07
CA HIS A 181 1.32 2.62 26.91
C HIS A 181 0.80 3.92 26.28
N ASN A 182 0.91 4.07 24.96
CA ASN A 182 0.50 5.30 24.27
C ASN A 182 -1.01 5.36 23.96
N LYS A 183 -1.77 4.29 24.22
CA LYS A 183 -3.19 4.15 23.85
C LYS A 183 -3.43 4.41 22.35
N GLU A 184 -2.41 4.17 21.54
CA GLU A 184 -2.45 4.51 20.12
C GLU A 184 -3.33 3.51 19.37
N THR A 185 -4.29 4.06 18.63
CA THR A 185 -5.32 3.25 17.96
C THR A 185 -4.88 2.75 16.59
N TYR A 186 -3.65 3.01 16.18
CA TYR A 186 -3.15 2.60 14.87
C TYR A 186 -2.91 1.08 14.78
N LEU A 187 -2.69 0.37 15.89
CA LEU A 187 -2.55 -1.10 15.85
C LEU A 187 -3.77 -1.76 15.22
N LEU A 188 -4.96 -1.18 15.40
CA LEU A 188 -6.21 -1.65 14.80
C LEU A 188 -6.20 -1.56 13.25
N SER A 189 -5.22 -0.89 12.63
CA SER A 189 -4.99 -0.99 11.17
C SER A 189 -4.47 -2.35 10.72
N TYR A 190 -4.03 -3.18 11.67
CA TYR A 190 -3.62 -4.58 11.48
C TYR A 190 -4.56 -5.55 12.23
N LEU A 191 -5.83 -5.18 12.41
CA LEU A 191 -6.82 -5.90 13.22
C LEU A 191 -6.83 -7.41 12.93
N GLU A 192 -6.65 -7.78 11.66
CA GLU A 192 -6.71 -9.14 11.14
C GLU A 192 -5.64 -10.09 11.70
N VAL A 193 -4.53 -9.54 12.20
CA VAL A 193 -3.41 -10.30 12.78
C VAL A 193 -3.19 -9.98 14.26
N LEU A 194 -4.05 -9.14 14.86
CA LEU A 194 -3.97 -8.86 16.29
C LEU A 194 -4.56 -10.02 17.10
N PRO A 195 -3.97 -10.35 18.27
CA PRO A 195 -4.60 -11.29 19.19
C PRO A 195 -5.95 -10.72 19.67
N SER A 196 -6.95 -11.59 19.86
CA SER A 196 -8.31 -11.20 20.24
C SER A 196 -8.39 -10.42 21.56
N SER A 197 -7.38 -10.52 22.43
CA SER A 197 -7.29 -9.74 23.67
C SER A 197 -7.01 -8.24 23.46
N TYR A 198 -6.61 -7.81 22.26
CA TYR A 198 -6.24 -6.42 21.96
C TYR A 198 -7.42 -5.56 21.46
N PHE A 199 -8.57 -6.16 21.19
CA PHE A 199 -9.73 -5.44 20.68
C PHE A 199 -11.04 -6.03 21.19
N ASN A 200 -12.10 -5.25 21.10
CA ASN A 200 -13.47 -5.69 21.31
C ASN A 200 -14.37 -5.01 20.26
N GLU A 201 -15.61 -5.48 20.15
CA GLU A 201 -16.56 -4.98 19.15
C GLU A 201 -16.80 -3.47 19.27
N GLU A 202 -16.94 -2.96 20.50
CA GLU A 202 -17.18 -1.53 20.77
C GLU A 202 -16.01 -0.67 20.24
N LEU A 203 -14.77 -1.09 20.49
CA LEU A 203 -13.56 -0.40 20.03
C LEU A 203 -13.47 -0.40 18.50
N ILE A 204 -13.79 -1.53 17.86
CA ILE A 204 -13.83 -1.62 16.39
C ILE A 204 -14.87 -0.65 15.84
N ILE A 205 -16.11 -0.71 16.34
CA ILE A 205 -17.22 0.11 15.85
C ILE A 205 -16.91 1.61 16.02
N LYS A 206 -16.30 2.00 17.14
CA LYS A 206 -15.88 3.39 17.40
C LYS A 206 -14.84 3.90 16.40
N LYS A 207 -14.08 3.01 15.76
CA LYS A 207 -12.99 3.34 14.84
C LYS A 207 -13.34 3.21 13.37
N LEU A 208 -14.53 2.71 13.04
CA LEU A 208 -15.01 2.70 11.67
C LEU A 208 -15.20 4.13 11.16
N CYS A 209 -14.73 4.40 9.95
CA CYS A 209 -15.07 5.65 9.28
C CYS A 209 -16.55 5.66 8.90
N GLU A 210 -17.07 6.82 8.48
CA GLU A 210 -18.47 6.95 8.05
C GLU A 210 -18.86 5.95 6.95
N LYS A 211 -17.91 5.66 6.04
CA LYS A 211 -18.07 4.72 4.93
C LYS A 211 -17.88 3.25 5.32
N GLY A 212 -17.62 2.95 6.60
CA GLY A 212 -17.54 1.58 7.12
C GLY A 212 -16.18 0.89 7.00
N SER A 213 -15.16 1.56 6.46
CA SER A 213 -13.81 1.00 6.44
C SER A 213 -13.13 1.17 7.79
N LEU A 214 -12.36 0.17 8.21
CA LEU A 214 -11.39 0.32 9.27
C LEU A 214 -10.05 0.74 8.65
N PHE A 215 -9.65 2.00 8.88
CA PHE A 215 -8.40 2.61 8.36
C PHE A 215 -8.18 2.49 6.84
N GLN A 216 -9.26 2.40 6.05
CA GLN A 216 -9.20 2.17 4.59
C GLN A 216 -8.48 0.87 4.19
N SER A 217 -8.22 -0.03 5.14
CA SER A 217 -7.58 -1.33 4.93
C SER A 217 -8.64 -2.40 4.66
N PRO A 218 -8.64 -3.06 3.49
CA PRO A 218 -9.57 -4.17 3.22
C PRO A 218 -9.39 -5.36 4.17
N SER A 219 -8.16 -5.78 4.48
CA SER A 219 -7.91 -6.88 5.43
C SER A 219 -8.44 -6.57 6.83
N ALA A 220 -8.14 -5.39 7.37
CA ALA A 220 -8.61 -4.98 8.69
C ALA A 220 -10.14 -4.85 8.71
N THR A 221 -10.74 -4.34 7.63
CA THR A 221 -12.21 -4.24 7.51
C THR A 221 -12.87 -5.62 7.37
N ALA A 222 -12.22 -6.57 6.68
CA ALA A 222 -12.69 -7.95 6.60
C ALA A 222 -12.72 -8.61 7.97
N GLN A 223 -11.65 -8.46 8.77
CA GLN A 223 -11.65 -8.95 10.16
C GLN A 223 -12.70 -8.22 11.01
N ALA A 224 -12.83 -6.90 10.87
CA ALA A 224 -13.83 -6.12 11.60
C ALA A 224 -15.25 -6.64 11.31
N PHE A 225 -15.57 -6.93 10.04
CA PHE A 225 -16.83 -7.54 9.66
C PHE A 225 -17.00 -8.93 10.29
N MET A 226 -16.00 -9.81 10.18
CA MET A 226 -16.09 -11.16 10.75
C MET A 226 -16.24 -11.16 12.29
N ALA A 227 -15.73 -10.13 12.96
CA ALA A 227 -15.82 -9.99 14.41
C ALA A 227 -17.11 -9.32 14.92
N THR A 228 -17.81 -8.54 14.09
CA THR A 228 -18.92 -7.67 14.55
C THR A 228 -20.20 -7.80 13.74
N GLU A 229 -20.15 -8.46 12.58
CA GLU A 229 -21.23 -8.50 11.58
C GLU A 229 -21.76 -7.11 11.17
N ASN A 230 -20.94 -6.07 11.34
CA ASN A 230 -21.36 -4.69 11.13
C ASN A 230 -21.71 -4.42 9.66
N SER A 231 -22.91 -3.91 9.42
CA SER A 231 -23.44 -3.64 8.07
C SER A 231 -22.65 -2.59 7.29
N LYS A 232 -21.98 -1.64 7.96
CA LYS A 232 -21.12 -0.65 7.28
C LYS A 232 -19.84 -1.31 6.76
N CYS A 233 -19.22 -2.21 7.52
CA CYS A 233 -18.07 -2.99 7.05
C CYS A 233 -18.46 -3.82 5.83
N LEU A 234 -19.62 -4.49 5.88
CA LEU A 234 -20.13 -5.26 4.75
C LEU A 234 -20.34 -4.38 3.51
N HIS A 235 -20.98 -3.22 3.68
CA HIS A 235 -21.21 -2.28 2.59
C HIS A 235 -19.90 -1.79 1.95
N TYR A 236 -18.89 -1.48 2.76
CA TYR A 236 -17.56 -1.12 2.26
C TYR A 236 -16.95 -2.25 1.41
N LEU A 237 -16.93 -3.48 1.92
CA LEU A 237 -16.33 -4.63 1.24
C LEU A 237 -17.07 -4.96 -0.07
N GLN A 238 -18.40 -4.91 -0.07
CA GLN A 238 -19.21 -5.10 -1.28
C GLN A 238 -18.95 -4.00 -2.32
N THR A 239 -18.86 -2.75 -1.88
CA THR A 239 -18.54 -1.61 -2.77
C THR A 239 -17.15 -1.76 -3.38
N LEU A 240 -16.16 -2.14 -2.56
CA LEU A 240 -14.80 -2.42 -2.99
C LEU A 240 -14.78 -3.51 -4.06
N VAL A 241 -15.36 -4.67 -3.77
CA VAL A 241 -15.41 -5.80 -4.71
C VAL A 241 -16.12 -5.40 -5.99
N HIS A 242 -17.31 -4.80 -5.92
CA HIS A 242 -18.05 -4.34 -7.10
C HIS A 242 -17.23 -3.37 -7.97
N LYS A 243 -16.49 -2.45 -7.35
CA LYS A 243 -15.68 -1.46 -8.06
C LYS A 243 -14.52 -2.10 -8.84
N PHE A 244 -13.94 -3.19 -8.32
CA PHE A 244 -12.84 -3.91 -8.97
C PHE A 244 -13.31 -5.07 -9.87
N SER A 245 -14.53 -5.60 -9.67
CA SER A 245 -15.17 -6.57 -10.57
C SER A 245 -15.46 -5.99 -11.95
N ASN A 246 -15.98 -4.76 -12.00
CA ASN A 246 -16.39 -4.12 -13.26
C ASN A 246 -15.20 -3.76 -14.17
N ASN A 247 -13.95 -4.01 -13.74
CA ASN A 247 -12.74 -3.75 -14.52
C ASN A 247 -12.22 -4.98 -15.26
N ASN A 248 -12.64 -6.20 -14.88
CA ASN A 248 -12.12 -7.46 -15.43
C ASN A 248 -13.26 -8.27 -16.06
N ASN A 249 -13.23 -8.46 -17.39
CA ASN A 249 -14.23 -9.21 -18.16
C ASN A 249 -14.43 -10.69 -17.75
N ASN A 250 -13.64 -11.20 -16.79
CA ASN A 250 -13.57 -12.62 -16.42
C ASN A 250 -13.97 -12.92 -14.95
N ASN A 251 -14.61 -12.00 -14.21
CA ASN A 251 -15.00 -12.21 -12.79
C ASN A 251 -13.85 -12.56 -11.81
N ILE A 252 -12.59 -12.36 -12.19
CA ILE A 252 -11.42 -12.57 -11.33
C ILE A 252 -11.10 -11.24 -10.63
N ILE A 253 -11.25 -11.21 -9.29
CA ILE A 253 -11.26 -9.96 -8.51
C ILE A 253 -10.09 -9.93 -7.54
N GLY A 254 -9.08 -9.13 -7.89
CA GLY A 254 -8.03 -8.73 -6.98
C GLY A 254 -8.36 -7.35 -6.42
N VAL A 255 -8.25 -7.18 -5.09
CA VAL A 255 -8.48 -5.89 -4.42
C VAL A 255 -7.15 -5.24 -4.01
N PRO A 256 -7.05 -3.90 -3.98
CA PRO A 256 -5.85 -3.18 -3.56
C PRO A 256 -5.61 -3.26 -2.05
N THR A 257 -4.47 -2.77 -1.59
CA THR A 257 -4.13 -2.63 -0.16
C THR A 257 -4.90 -1.51 0.55
N THR A 258 -5.41 -0.53 -0.19
CA THR A 258 -6.12 0.62 0.39
C THR A 258 -7.27 1.06 -0.49
N TYR A 259 -8.44 1.31 0.12
CA TYR A 259 -9.60 1.83 -0.59
C TYR A 259 -10.50 2.71 0.30
N PRO A 260 -11.12 3.77 -0.25
CA PRO A 260 -10.86 4.35 -1.56
C PRO A 260 -9.51 5.07 -1.60
N MET A 261 -8.71 4.81 -2.65
CA MET A 261 -7.51 5.60 -2.91
C MET A 261 -7.88 6.93 -3.56
N ASP A 262 -7.13 7.99 -3.23
CA ASP A 262 -7.34 9.31 -3.82
C ASP A 262 -7.01 9.26 -5.33
N LYS A 263 -7.99 9.63 -6.16
CA LYS A 263 -7.85 9.57 -7.62
C LYS A 263 -6.79 10.55 -8.15
N ASP A 264 -6.65 11.70 -7.50
CA ASP A 264 -5.64 12.69 -7.89
C ASP A 264 -4.25 12.22 -7.50
N LEU A 265 -4.10 11.48 -6.39
CA LEU A 265 -2.85 10.80 -6.07
C LEU A 265 -2.45 9.80 -7.17
N ILE A 266 -3.38 8.98 -7.67
CA ILE A 266 -3.10 8.04 -8.77
C ILE A 266 -2.59 8.79 -10.00
N LYS A 267 -3.30 9.84 -10.43
CA LYS A 267 -2.90 10.69 -11.57
C LYS A 267 -1.51 11.29 -11.38
N LEU A 268 -1.26 11.89 -10.22
CA LEU A 268 0.03 12.50 -9.89
C LEU A 268 1.17 11.48 -9.87
N CYS A 269 0.92 10.27 -9.36
CA CYS A 269 1.91 9.19 -9.37
C CYS A 269 2.29 8.79 -10.80
N ILE A 270 1.32 8.68 -11.71
CA ILE A 270 1.56 8.31 -13.11
C ILE A 270 2.33 9.42 -13.83
N ILE A 271 1.91 10.68 -13.69
CA ILE A 271 2.60 11.84 -14.28
C ILE A 271 4.05 11.88 -13.78
N ASN A 272 4.25 11.75 -12.47
CA ASN A 272 5.60 11.70 -11.90
C ASN A 272 6.43 10.55 -12.45
N TYR A 273 5.84 9.37 -12.66
CA TYR A 273 6.56 8.21 -13.20
C TYR A 273 7.02 8.48 -14.64
N VAL A 274 6.13 8.97 -15.50
CA VAL A 274 6.42 9.32 -16.90
C VAL A 274 7.47 10.43 -17.00
N GLU A 275 7.38 11.47 -16.17
CA GLU A 275 8.40 12.53 -16.11
C GLU A 275 9.76 12.01 -15.68
N ARG A 276 9.81 11.15 -14.66
CA ARG A 276 11.08 10.60 -14.16
C ARG A 276 11.75 9.66 -15.14
N LEU A 277 10.99 9.03 -16.03
CA LEU A 277 11.53 8.24 -17.14
C LEU A 277 12.02 9.12 -18.31
N GLY A 278 11.79 10.43 -18.28
CA GLY A 278 12.14 11.33 -19.37
C GLY A 278 11.20 11.22 -20.57
N LEU A 279 9.99 10.67 -20.38
CA LEU A 279 9.03 10.41 -21.46
C LEU A 279 7.93 11.47 -21.58
N ALA A 280 7.95 12.51 -20.73
CA ALA A 280 6.87 13.48 -20.62
C ALA A 280 6.52 14.22 -21.93
N GLU A 281 7.51 14.46 -22.80
CA GLU A 281 7.29 15.14 -24.08
C GLU A 281 6.32 14.40 -25.01
N HIS A 282 6.23 13.08 -24.90
CA HIS A 282 5.31 12.26 -25.70
C HIS A 282 3.85 12.34 -25.23
N PHE A 283 3.63 12.81 -24.00
CA PHE A 283 2.34 12.82 -23.31
C PHE A 283 1.95 14.22 -22.81
N ALA A 284 2.48 15.27 -23.42
CA ALA A 284 2.30 16.65 -22.94
C ALA A 284 0.82 17.06 -22.82
N ILE A 285 -0.01 16.69 -23.81
CA ILE A 285 -1.45 17.00 -23.83
C ILE A 285 -2.17 16.26 -22.71
N GLU A 286 -1.89 14.97 -22.55
CA GLU A 286 -2.51 14.12 -21.54
C GLU A 286 -2.12 14.56 -20.12
N ILE A 287 -0.84 14.90 -19.91
CA ILE A 287 -0.35 15.45 -18.64
C ILE A 287 -1.02 16.79 -18.33
N GLU A 288 -1.10 17.70 -19.29
CA GLU A 288 -1.75 19.01 -19.10
C GLU A 288 -3.22 18.86 -18.69
N GLN A 289 -3.97 17.99 -19.37
CA GLN A 289 -5.38 17.71 -19.06
C GLN A 289 -5.55 17.17 -17.63
N LEU A 290 -4.74 16.17 -17.25
CA LEU A 290 -4.81 15.58 -15.91
C LEU A 290 -4.40 16.59 -14.83
N LEU A 291 -3.34 17.37 -15.04
CA LEU A 291 -2.93 18.41 -14.09
C LEU A 291 -3.98 19.52 -13.96
N GLN A 292 -4.68 19.87 -15.05
CA GLN A 292 -5.78 20.82 -14.97
C GLN A 292 -6.91 20.31 -14.08
N GLN A 293 -7.24 19.02 -14.16
CA GLN A 293 -8.23 18.39 -13.27
C GLN A 293 -7.76 18.40 -11.81
N VAL A 294 -6.51 18.01 -11.55
CA VAL A 294 -5.91 18.02 -10.21
C VAL A 294 -5.91 19.45 -9.65
N TYR A 295 -5.51 20.45 -10.44
CA TYR A 295 -5.47 21.84 -10.01
C TYR A 295 -6.84 22.38 -9.62
N LYS A 296 -7.89 22.05 -10.38
CA LYS A 296 -9.28 22.43 -10.04
C LYS A 296 -9.69 21.91 -8.67
N ASN A 297 -9.27 20.70 -8.29
CA ASN A 297 -9.57 20.15 -6.96
C ASN A 297 -8.65 20.75 -5.89
N TYR A 298 -7.38 20.96 -6.23
CA TYR A 298 -6.37 21.56 -5.36
C TYR A 298 -6.78 22.96 -4.88
N VAL A 299 -7.19 23.84 -5.80
CA VAL A 299 -7.61 25.21 -5.48
C VAL A 299 -8.92 25.25 -4.69
N LYS A 300 -9.85 24.33 -4.93
CA LYS A 300 -11.09 24.23 -4.13
C LYS A 300 -10.81 23.91 -2.66
N CYS A 301 -9.68 23.25 -2.38
CA CYS A 301 -9.23 22.96 -1.02
C CYS A 301 -8.35 24.09 -0.42
N ASP A 302 -7.89 25.04 -1.25
CA ASP A 302 -7.10 26.19 -0.82
C ASP A 302 -8.01 27.26 -0.23
N GLY A 303 -8.44 27.05 1.02
CA GLY A 303 -9.28 28.00 1.76
C GLY A 303 -10.02 27.43 2.97
N GLU A 304 -10.27 26.12 3.01
CA GLU A 304 -11.01 25.47 4.09
C GLU A 304 -10.40 24.08 4.38
N PHE A 305 -10.21 23.71 5.65
CA PHE A 305 -9.93 22.33 6.12
C PHE A 305 -8.50 21.73 6.12
N TYR A 306 -7.42 22.51 6.28
CA TYR A 306 -6.10 21.89 6.58
C TYR A 306 -5.98 21.39 8.04
N TYR A 307 -6.85 21.83 8.94
CA TYR A 307 -6.74 21.55 10.39
C TYR A 307 -7.69 20.47 10.93
N GLU A 308 -8.64 19.97 10.13
CA GLU A 308 -9.71 19.08 10.61
C GLU A 308 -9.66 17.64 10.07
N LYS A 309 -8.65 17.29 9.25
CA LYS A 309 -8.47 15.91 8.83
C LYS A 309 -7.86 15.09 9.96
N SER A 310 -8.70 14.30 10.64
CA SER A 310 -8.23 13.19 11.48
C SER A 310 -7.62 12.14 10.56
N TYR A 311 -6.29 12.03 10.56
CA TYR A 311 -5.61 10.92 9.90
C TYR A 311 -5.78 9.68 10.75
N TYR A 312 -6.49 8.69 10.22
CA TYR A 312 -6.87 7.52 11.00
C TYR A 312 -5.70 6.52 11.10
N SER A 313 -4.79 6.45 10.14
CA SER A 313 -3.61 5.56 10.17
C SER A 313 -2.36 6.16 9.54
N LEU A 314 -1.19 5.57 9.85
CA LEU A 314 0.10 5.90 9.25
C LEU A 314 0.04 5.89 7.71
N ALA A 315 -0.53 4.84 7.12
CA ALA A 315 -0.66 4.73 5.67
C ALA A 315 -1.50 5.86 5.05
N THR A 316 -2.62 6.24 5.70
CA THR A 316 -3.46 7.34 5.19
C THR A 316 -2.75 8.70 5.26
N LEU A 317 -1.98 8.94 6.32
CA LEU A 317 -1.16 10.14 6.44
C LEU A 317 -0.05 10.14 5.38
N GLU A 318 0.67 9.03 5.22
CA GLU A 318 1.75 8.89 4.23
C GLU A 318 1.24 9.19 2.81
N LEU A 319 0.15 8.54 2.38
CA LEU A 319 -0.44 8.75 1.05
C LEU A 319 -0.92 10.19 0.86
N HIS A 320 -1.48 10.81 1.89
CA HIS A 320 -1.91 12.21 1.82
C HIS A 320 -0.73 13.17 1.63
N LEU A 321 0.31 13.02 2.45
CA LEU A 321 1.52 13.83 2.36
C LEU A 321 2.24 13.63 1.02
N LEU A 322 2.26 12.40 0.51
CA LEU A 322 2.78 12.09 -0.82
C LEU A 322 1.99 12.83 -1.90
N LYS A 323 0.65 12.83 -1.81
CA LYS A 323 -0.21 13.57 -2.73
C LYS A 323 0.11 15.06 -2.72
N GLU A 324 0.15 15.68 -1.54
CA GLU A 324 0.41 17.12 -1.42
C GLU A 324 1.80 17.50 -1.95
N SER A 325 2.82 16.68 -1.65
CA SER A 325 4.19 16.89 -2.13
C SER A 325 4.28 16.78 -3.66
N LEU A 326 3.60 15.78 -4.25
CA LEU A 326 3.55 15.60 -5.70
C LEU A 326 2.74 16.70 -6.38
N ALA A 327 1.56 17.03 -5.83
CA ALA A 327 0.70 18.08 -6.36
C ALA A 327 1.46 19.40 -6.42
N PHE A 328 2.04 19.84 -5.29
CA PHE A 328 2.82 21.07 -5.23
C PHE A 328 3.94 21.08 -6.29
N ARG A 329 4.75 20.02 -6.33
CA ARG A 329 5.90 19.95 -7.23
C ARG A 329 5.48 19.94 -8.71
N LEU A 330 4.59 19.03 -9.09
CA LEU A 330 4.17 18.84 -10.48
C LEU A 330 3.37 20.04 -10.98
N LEU A 331 2.43 20.57 -10.20
CA LEU A 331 1.67 21.76 -10.59
C LEU A 331 2.63 22.96 -10.80
N ARG A 332 3.57 23.18 -9.89
CA ARG A 332 4.55 24.27 -10.03
C ARG A 332 5.47 24.09 -11.25
N MET A 333 5.96 22.87 -11.51
CA MET A 333 6.76 22.57 -12.72
C MET A 333 6.02 22.88 -14.02
N HIS A 334 4.69 22.71 -14.03
CA HIS A 334 3.83 22.99 -15.19
C HIS A 334 3.22 24.39 -15.17
N GLY A 335 3.76 25.32 -14.38
CA GLY A 335 3.39 26.74 -14.41
C GLY A 335 2.10 27.10 -13.67
N TYR A 336 1.50 26.16 -12.92
CA TYR A 336 0.34 26.45 -12.08
C TYR A 336 0.73 27.23 -10.82
N LYS A 337 -0.14 28.14 -10.39
CA LYS A 337 0.05 28.93 -9.17
C LYS A 337 -0.29 28.09 -7.93
N VAL A 338 0.74 27.72 -7.16
CA VAL A 338 0.63 27.00 -5.87
C VAL A 338 1.50 27.69 -4.82
N PHE A 339 1.10 27.63 -3.55
CA PHE A 339 1.76 28.34 -2.45
C PHE A 339 2.48 27.40 -1.48
N PRO A 340 3.62 27.80 -0.89
CA PRO A 340 4.32 26.97 0.11
C PRO A 340 3.43 26.54 1.29
N SER A 341 2.46 27.39 1.65
CA SER A 341 1.52 27.13 2.74
C SER A 341 0.74 25.82 2.59
N ASN A 342 0.51 25.35 1.35
CA ASN A 342 -0.22 24.11 1.08
C ASN A 342 0.55 22.83 1.51
N ILE A 343 1.88 22.91 1.66
CA ILE A 343 2.71 21.79 2.16
C ILE A 343 3.36 22.12 3.50
N TYR A 344 3.51 23.39 3.84
CA TYR A 344 4.15 23.83 5.09
C TYR A 344 3.33 23.53 6.36
N TRP A 345 2.03 23.27 6.23
CA TRP A 345 1.18 22.90 7.38
C TRP A 345 1.70 21.69 8.16
N ILE A 346 2.47 20.79 7.53
CA ILE A 346 3.13 19.63 8.16
C ILE A 346 3.98 20.07 9.36
N LEU A 347 4.68 21.20 9.24
CA LEU A 347 5.53 21.75 10.30
C LEU A 347 4.76 22.61 11.30
N LYS A 348 3.54 23.05 10.96
CA LYS A 348 2.67 23.82 11.85
C LYS A 348 1.91 22.95 12.85
N ASN A 349 1.69 21.68 12.53
CA ASN A 349 1.01 20.74 13.41
C ASN A 349 2.04 19.89 14.16
N GLU A 350 2.29 20.24 15.43
CA GLU A 350 3.33 19.60 16.24
C GLU A 350 3.06 18.10 16.47
N ASP A 351 1.80 17.68 16.59
CA ASP A 351 1.43 16.27 16.76
C ASP A 351 1.79 15.46 15.52
N ILE A 352 1.44 15.95 14.33
CA ILE A 352 1.76 15.31 13.05
C ILE A 352 3.26 15.28 12.82
N LYS A 353 3.94 16.40 13.08
CA LYS A 353 5.40 16.49 12.99
C LYS A 353 6.08 15.47 13.91
N ASN A 354 5.70 15.42 15.19
CA ASN A 354 6.22 14.46 16.16
C ASN A 354 5.94 13.01 15.73
N HIS A 355 4.76 12.75 15.18
CA HIS A 355 4.38 11.43 14.69
C HIS A 355 5.23 11.00 13.48
N ILE A 356 5.49 11.91 12.53
CA ILE A 356 6.39 11.67 11.40
C ILE A 356 7.83 11.44 11.89
N GLU A 357 8.33 12.26 12.83
CA GLU A 357 9.69 12.10 13.36
C GLU A 357 9.87 10.80 14.16
N SER A 358 8.81 10.30 14.78
CA SER A 358 8.81 9.05 15.55
C SER A 358 8.66 7.79 14.71
N ASN A 359 8.13 7.91 13.48
CA ASN A 359 7.89 6.81 12.54
C ASN A 359 8.51 7.12 11.17
N TYR A 360 9.66 7.80 11.15
CA TYR A 360 10.29 8.38 9.96
C TYR A 360 10.57 7.37 8.84
N GLU A 361 10.76 6.10 9.20
CA GLU A 361 10.93 4.96 8.29
C GLU A 361 9.72 4.77 7.36
N CYS A 362 8.51 4.97 7.87
CA CYS A 362 7.26 4.89 7.11
C CYS A 362 7.05 6.09 6.20
N PHE A 363 7.82 7.16 6.34
CA PHE A 363 7.66 8.40 5.57
C PHE A 363 8.82 8.65 4.60
N SER A 364 9.75 7.72 4.42
CA SER A 364 10.96 7.92 3.64
C SER A 364 10.70 8.42 2.21
N VAL A 365 9.72 7.85 1.50
CA VAL A 365 9.42 8.29 0.13
C VAL A 365 8.61 9.57 0.09
N THR A 366 7.71 9.77 1.05
CA THR A 366 7.05 11.05 1.23
C THR A 366 8.08 12.16 1.47
N MET A 367 9.07 11.93 2.35
CA MET A 367 10.15 12.87 2.62
C MET A 367 11.03 13.10 1.38
N LEU A 368 11.24 12.08 0.55
CA LEU A 368 11.96 12.25 -0.72
C LEU A 368 11.19 13.17 -1.69
N ASN A 369 9.88 13.00 -1.82
CA ASN A 369 9.07 13.85 -2.70
C ASN A 369 8.92 15.26 -2.13
N LEU A 370 8.80 15.40 -0.81
CA LEU A 370 8.79 16.69 -0.14
C LEU A 370 10.13 17.41 -0.33
N TYR A 371 11.25 16.71 -0.15
CA TYR A 371 12.58 17.26 -0.40
C TYR A 371 12.70 17.76 -1.86
N ARG A 372 12.27 16.96 -2.83
CA ARG A 372 12.25 17.36 -4.26
C ARG A 372 11.33 18.55 -4.53
N ALA A 373 10.20 18.65 -3.83
CA ALA A 373 9.30 19.78 -3.96
C ALA A 373 9.98 21.10 -3.56
N THR A 374 10.87 21.07 -2.57
CA THR A 374 11.64 22.26 -2.13
C THR A 374 12.70 22.72 -3.12
N ASP A 375 13.06 21.91 -4.13
CA ASP A 375 13.95 22.35 -5.21
C ASP A 375 13.31 23.42 -6.12
N LEU A 376 12.00 23.64 -6.01
CA LEU A 376 11.23 24.64 -6.77
C LEU A 376 10.91 25.89 -5.95
N ALA A 377 11.73 26.22 -4.96
CA ALA A 377 11.55 27.41 -4.13
C ALA A 377 11.83 28.70 -4.92
N PHE A 378 10.93 29.67 -4.78
CA PHE A 378 11.15 31.04 -5.24
C PHE A 378 11.80 31.89 -4.15
N HIS A 379 12.41 33.01 -4.56
CA HIS A 379 13.03 33.94 -3.62
C HIS A 379 12.00 34.46 -2.61
N GLY A 380 12.30 34.28 -1.31
CA GLY A 380 11.44 34.73 -0.21
C GLY A 380 10.47 33.67 0.33
N GLU A 381 10.46 32.45 -0.21
CA GLU A 381 9.66 31.33 0.30
C GLU A 381 10.41 30.54 1.39
N PHE A 382 10.67 31.18 2.53
CA PHE A 382 11.44 30.60 3.65
C PHE A 382 10.82 29.31 4.22
N GLU A 383 9.50 29.14 4.08
CA GLU A 383 8.79 27.90 4.45
C GLU A 383 9.37 26.66 3.76
N LEU A 384 9.82 26.80 2.50
CA LEU A 384 10.40 25.70 1.75
C LEU A 384 11.83 25.37 2.21
N ASP A 385 12.58 26.36 2.69
CA ASP A 385 13.90 26.13 3.28
C ASP A 385 13.78 25.30 4.58
N GLU A 386 12.80 25.62 5.42
CA GLU A 386 12.51 24.85 6.63
C GLU A 386 12.06 23.41 6.30
N LEU A 387 11.16 23.24 5.33
CA LEU A 387 10.75 21.91 4.85
C LEU A 387 11.93 21.12 4.27
N ARG A 388 12.87 21.80 3.61
CA ARG A 388 14.07 21.17 3.05
C ARG A 388 14.98 20.64 4.16
N ILE A 389 15.18 21.42 5.22
CA ILE A 389 15.96 21.01 6.39
C ILE A 389 15.28 19.81 7.07
N PHE A 390 13.96 19.89 7.30
CA PHE A 390 13.19 18.84 7.94
C PHE A 390 13.23 17.52 7.14
N SER A 391 12.87 17.57 5.86
CA SER A 391 12.87 16.37 5.00
C SER A 391 14.26 15.77 4.84
N ARG A 392 15.31 16.59 4.68
CA ARG A 392 16.71 16.12 4.63
C ARG A 392 17.12 15.39 5.90
N LYS A 393 16.81 15.95 7.08
CA LYS A 393 17.12 15.34 8.38
C LYS A 393 16.52 13.93 8.48
N LEU A 394 15.26 13.75 8.07
CA LEU A 394 14.59 12.45 8.12
C LEU A 394 15.08 11.46 7.07
N LEU A 395 15.40 11.94 5.87
CA LEU A 395 16.05 11.11 4.83
C LEU A 395 17.42 10.60 5.28
N GLN A 396 18.24 11.47 5.87
CA GLN A 396 19.54 11.08 6.42
C GLN A 396 19.41 10.03 7.53
N LYS A 397 18.44 10.19 8.44
CA LYS A 397 18.13 9.17 9.45
C LYS A 397 17.74 7.83 8.80
N SER A 398 16.87 7.87 7.79
CA SER A 398 16.41 6.66 7.08
C SER A 398 17.57 5.90 6.43
N ILE A 399 18.51 6.63 5.81
CA ILE A 399 19.72 6.04 5.18
C ILE A 399 20.65 5.44 6.23
N LEU A 400 20.89 6.14 7.35
CA LEU A 400 21.78 5.68 8.42
C LEU A 400 21.29 4.41 9.12
N VAL A 401 19.98 4.18 9.14
CA VAL A 401 19.34 3.01 9.77
C VAL A 401 19.17 1.84 8.77
N GLY A 402 19.65 2.00 7.53
CA GLY A 402 19.63 0.92 6.54
C GLY A 402 18.25 0.62 5.98
N ALA A 403 17.27 1.51 6.08
CA ALA A 403 15.96 1.31 5.47
C ALA A 403 16.11 1.24 3.95
N PRO A 404 15.91 0.07 3.31
CA PRO A 404 15.98 -0.02 1.86
C PRO A 404 14.83 0.80 1.26
N HIS A 405 15.11 1.38 0.11
CA HIS A 405 14.15 2.13 -0.70
C HIS A 405 12.97 1.23 -1.14
N THR A 406 11.99 0.99 -0.27
CA THR A 406 10.68 0.52 -0.73
C THR A 406 10.00 1.72 -1.38
N ASN A 407 10.13 1.81 -2.70
CA ASN A 407 9.50 2.87 -3.47
C ASN A 407 7.98 2.62 -3.53
N PRO A 408 7.10 3.39 -2.84
CA PRO A 408 5.65 3.27 -2.97
C PRO A 408 5.17 3.53 -4.39
N PHE A 409 5.97 4.14 -5.28
CA PHE A 409 5.60 4.22 -6.71
C PHE A 409 5.53 2.84 -7.37
N ASN A 410 6.36 1.86 -6.97
CA ASN A 410 6.24 0.48 -7.47
C ASN A 410 5.03 -0.25 -6.85
N LYS A 411 4.47 0.28 -5.76
CA LYS A 411 3.30 -0.30 -5.06
C LYS A 411 1.97 0.22 -5.59
N LEU A 412 1.94 1.41 -6.20
CA LEU A 412 0.72 2.12 -6.55
C LEU A 412 0.27 1.94 -8.00
N ILE A 413 1.18 1.52 -8.90
CA ILE A 413 0.94 1.50 -10.34
C ILE A 413 1.32 0.13 -10.88
N ILE A 414 0.42 -0.51 -11.63
CA ILE A 414 0.81 -1.59 -12.53
C ILE A 414 1.73 -0.96 -13.58
N ILE A 415 3.04 -1.10 -13.42
CA ILE A 415 3.97 -0.82 -14.50
C ILE A 415 3.84 -2.02 -15.44
N PHE A 416 2.94 -1.91 -16.42
CA PHE A 416 2.98 -2.78 -17.58
C PHE A 416 4.26 -2.47 -18.35
N ILE A 417 5.22 -3.39 -18.30
CA ILE A 417 6.21 -3.58 -19.36
C ILE A 417 6.11 -5.03 -19.80
#